data_AF-A0A7C4TTK8-F1
#
_entry.id   AF-A0A7C4TTK8-F1
#
_cell.length_a   1.000
_cell.length_b   1.000
_cell.length_c   1.000
_cell.angle_alpha   90.00
_cell.angle_beta   90.00
_cell.angle_gamma   90.00
#
_symmetry.space_group_name_H-M   'P 1'
#
loop_
_entity.id
_entity.type
_entity.pdbx_description
1 polymer ?
#
loop_
_entity_poly.entity_id
_entity_poly.type
_entity_poly.pdbx_seq_one_letter_code
_entity_poly.pdbx_strand_id
1 'polypeptide(L)'
;MRFKFTKYILLFVFLLFVCSAASFAEDLQYWSTWSFAHDISDKQQVSALIEIYFKNNMKNDYVYDEYLSYSQKLDMGFAWQGQLYFEGAKASDDKWIMTRSLVAGLSYSKEISNICTVKLEDRFFYKINSPAGWDYHRPRIYLTKDLGKIKFILSDEIRIDLSGARADAFYRNRIYLTALLKASPSL
;
A
#
# COMPACT_ATOMS: atom_id res chain seq x y z
N MET A 1 29.39 -3.73 22.18
CA MET A 1 28.63 -2.88 21.25
C MET A 1 28.64 -3.43 19.79
N ARG A 2 28.48 -4.75 19.56
CA ARG A 2 28.76 -5.39 18.24
C ARG A 2 27.61 -6.20 17.61
N PHE A 3 26.39 -6.18 18.16
CA PHE A 3 25.28 -7.03 17.65
C PHE A 3 24.10 -6.27 16.99
N LYS A 4 24.15 -4.94 16.90
CA LYS A 4 23.08 -4.17 16.24
C LYS A 4 23.25 -4.11 14.71
N PHE A 5 24.48 -4.17 14.20
CA PHE A 5 24.75 -3.98 12.77
C PHE A 5 24.32 -5.18 11.90
N THR A 6 24.48 -6.41 12.40
CA THR A 6 24.21 -7.64 11.63
C THR A 6 22.74 -7.81 11.26
N LYS A 7 21.82 -7.33 12.10
CA LYS A 7 20.37 -7.42 11.84
C LYS A 7 19.91 -6.52 10.68
N TYR A 8 20.54 -5.35 10.53
CA TYR A 8 20.24 -4.42 9.43
C TYR A 8 20.82 -4.92 8.11
N ILE A 9 21.97 -5.59 8.14
CA ILE A 9 22.58 -6.22 6.95
C ILE A 9 21.69 -7.34 6.42
N LEU A 10 21.17 -8.21 7.29
CA LEU A 10 20.26 -9.29 6.87
C LEU A 10 18.96 -8.77 6.24
N LEU A 11 18.35 -7.74 6.84
CA LEU A 11 17.16 -7.10 6.27
C LEU A 11 17.47 -6.45 4.91
N PHE A 12 18.61 -5.76 4.80
CA PHE A 12 19.04 -5.12 3.55
C PHE A 12 19.35 -6.15 2.45
N VAL A 13 20.03 -7.25 2.79
CA VAL A 13 20.31 -8.36 1.85
C VAL A 13 19.02 -9.05 1.43
N PHE A 14 18.08 -9.26 2.35
CA PHE A 14 16.76 -9.81 2.03
C PHE A 14 15.97 -8.88 1.10
N LEU A 15 15.97 -7.57 1.38
CA LEU A 15 15.37 -6.55 0.50
C LEU A 15 16.02 -6.57 -0.89
N LEU A 16 17.36 -6.59 -0.97
CA LEU A 16 18.07 -6.68 -2.23
C LEU A 16 17.74 -7.95 -3.01
N PHE A 17 17.59 -9.09 -2.33
CA PHE A 17 17.23 -10.35 -2.96
C PHE A 17 15.79 -10.35 -3.51
N VAL A 18 14.83 -9.81 -2.75
CA VAL A 18 13.44 -9.66 -3.20
C VAL A 18 13.35 -8.66 -4.37
N CYS A 19 14.08 -7.54 -4.28
CA CYS A 19 14.13 -6.54 -5.35
C CYS A 19 14.86 -7.06 -6.61
N SER A 20 15.90 -7.88 -6.47
CA SER A 20 16.63 -8.44 -7.61
C SER A 20 15.82 -9.49 -8.34
N ALA A 21 15.13 -10.39 -7.62
CA ALA A 21 14.22 -11.36 -8.20
C ALA A 21 13.09 -10.67 -8.99
N ALA A 22 12.55 -9.55 -8.49
CA ALA A 22 11.56 -8.75 -9.20
C ALA A 22 12.15 -8.00 -10.42
N SER A 23 13.42 -7.60 -10.38
CA SER A 23 14.09 -6.88 -11.47
C SER A 23 14.40 -7.77 -12.69
N PHE A 24 14.64 -9.06 -12.50
CA PHE A 24 14.92 -10.00 -13.60
C PHE A 24 13.69 -10.38 -14.42
N ALA A 25 12.48 -10.09 -13.95
CA ALA A 25 11.22 -10.43 -14.62
C ALA A 25 10.68 -9.34 -15.57
N GLU A 26 11.40 -8.23 -15.78
CA GLU A 26 10.90 -7.01 -16.46
C GLU A 26 9.61 -6.41 -15.85
N ASP A 27 9.23 -6.83 -14.65
CA ASP A 27 7.98 -6.45 -13.96
C ASP A 27 8.15 -5.25 -13.00
N LEU A 28 9.29 -4.57 -13.03
CA LEU A 28 9.59 -3.44 -12.15
C LEU A 28 8.81 -2.17 -12.54
N GLN A 29 8.15 -1.55 -11.58
CA GLN A 29 7.28 -0.39 -11.78
C GLN A 29 7.62 0.75 -10.81
N TYR A 30 7.53 1.98 -11.30
CA TYR A 30 7.82 3.19 -10.53
C TYR A 30 6.56 4.03 -10.35
N TRP A 31 6.34 4.50 -9.13
CA TRP A 31 5.15 5.21 -8.72
C TRP A 31 5.56 6.47 -7.97
N SER A 32 4.79 7.53 -8.13
CA SER A 32 4.84 8.66 -7.22
C SER A 32 3.71 8.53 -6.22
N THR A 33 4.06 8.57 -4.94
CA THR A 33 3.10 8.49 -3.84
C THR A 33 3.16 9.79 -3.06
N TRP A 34 2.02 10.44 -2.91
CA TRP A 34 1.83 11.53 -1.96
C TRP A 34 0.85 11.08 -0.88
N SER A 35 1.16 11.41 0.36
CA SER A 35 0.30 11.05 1.47
C SER A 35 0.25 12.17 2.48
N PHE A 36 -0.93 12.35 3.05
CA PHE A 36 -1.20 13.22 4.17
C PHE A 36 -1.88 12.40 5.26
N ALA A 37 -1.48 12.58 6.51
CA ALA A 37 -2.12 11.95 7.65
C ALA A 37 -2.27 12.96 8.76
N HIS A 38 -3.41 12.93 9.43
CA HIS A 38 -3.74 13.80 10.54
C HIS A 38 -4.42 12.99 11.64
N ASP A 39 -3.85 13.05 12.84
CA ASP A 39 -4.43 12.44 14.03
C ASP A 39 -5.51 13.38 14.56
N ILE A 40 -6.76 12.91 14.57
CA ILE A 40 -7.91 13.60 15.18
C ILE A 40 -7.83 13.48 16.70
N SER A 41 -7.37 12.31 17.17
CA SER A 41 -7.10 12.00 18.58
C SER A 41 -6.06 10.89 18.66
N ASP A 42 -5.65 10.52 19.88
CA ASP A 42 -4.72 9.40 20.09
C ASP A 42 -5.20 8.08 19.48
N LYS A 43 -6.53 7.94 19.33
CA LYS A 43 -7.19 6.74 18.80
C LYS A 43 -7.71 6.90 17.37
N GLN A 44 -7.80 8.10 16.80
CA GLN A 44 -8.45 8.30 15.51
C GLN A 44 -7.54 9.07 14.56
N GLN A 45 -7.45 8.59 13.32
CA GLN A 45 -6.64 9.21 12.28
C GLN A 45 -7.42 9.26 10.97
N VAL A 46 -7.27 10.36 10.25
CA VAL A 46 -7.65 10.47 8.85
C VAL A 46 -6.41 10.58 7.99
N SER A 47 -6.45 9.99 6.80
CA SER A 47 -5.37 10.14 5.84
C SER A 47 -5.89 10.19 4.41
N ALA A 48 -5.13 10.86 3.56
CA ALA A 48 -5.32 10.90 2.13
C ALA A 48 -4.05 10.37 1.48
N LEU A 49 -4.19 9.55 0.45
CA LEU A 49 -3.08 9.03 -0.33
C LEU A 49 -3.44 9.09 -1.80
N ILE A 50 -2.51 9.63 -2.59
CA ILE A 50 -2.59 9.68 -4.05
C ILE A 50 -1.36 8.97 -4.59
N GLU A 51 -1.61 8.00 -5.46
CA GLU A 51 -0.60 7.24 -6.18
C GLU A 51 -0.80 7.46 -7.66
N ILE A 52 0.23 7.95 -8.33
CA ILE A 52 0.23 8.10 -9.78
C ILE A 52 1.35 7.28 -10.37
N TYR A 53 0.97 6.44 -11.31
CA TYR A 53 1.87 5.65 -12.12
C TYR A 53 2.19 6.35 -13.45
N PHE A 54 3.48 6.44 -13.75
CA PHE A 54 3.99 6.87 -15.06
C PHE A 54 4.87 5.77 -15.62
N LYS A 55 4.54 5.33 -16.83
CA LYS A 55 4.87 3.99 -17.31
C LYS A 55 6.22 3.90 -18.04
N ASN A 56 6.78 2.67 -18.09
CA ASN A 56 7.36 2.19 -19.35
C ASN A 56 6.94 0.80 -19.89
N ASN A 57 6.32 -0.19 -19.20
CA ASN A 57 5.69 -1.32 -19.96
C ASN A 57 4.60 -2.26 -19.34
N MET A 58 3.73 -1.87 -18.39
CA MET A 58 2.46 -2.61 -18.18
C MET A 58 1.46 -2.41 -19.33
N LYS A 59 1.70 -3.09 -20.45
CA LYS A 59 1.49 -2.75 -21.88
C LYS A 59 0.27 -1.98 -22.43
N ASN A 60 -0.65 -1.36 -21.68
CA ASN A 60 -1.28 -0.08 -22.11
C ASN A 60 -1.93 0.84 -21.04
N ASP A 61 -1.58 0.78 -19.74
CA ASP A 61 -2.40 1.52 -18.75
C ASP A 61 -1.66 2.59 -17.91
N TYR A 62 -2.24 3.80 -17.84
CA TYR A 62 -1.96 4.78 -16.78
C TYR A 62 -2.82 4.41 -15.59
N VAL A 63 -2.23 4.32 -14.38
CA VAL A 63 -2.97 4.03 -13.16
C VAL A 63 -2.93 5.24 -12.23
N TYR A 64 -4.11 5.68 -11.85
CA TYR A 64 -4.35 6.69 -10.83
C TYR A 64 -5.09 6.03 -9.68
N ASP A 65 -4.53 6.09 -8.49
CA ASP A 65 -5.13 5.55 -7.28
C ASP A 65 -5.26 6.67 -6.24
N GLU A 66 -6.44 6.82 -5.66
CA GLU A 66 -6.70 7.77 -4.58
C GLU A 66 -7.48 7.10 -3.46
N TYR A 67 -7.03 7.32 -2.22
CA TYR A 67 -7.65 6.77 -1.03
C TYR A 67 -7.87 7.89 -0.02
N LEU A 68 -9.10 8.00 0.48
CA LEU A 68 -9.40 8.73 1.71
C LEU A 68 -9.71 7.70 2.80
N SER A 69 -8.89 7.68 3.85
CA SER A 69 -8.96 6.68 4.90
C SER A 69 -9.33 7.30 6.23
N TYR A 70 -10.14 6.56 6.99
CA TYR A 70 -10.35 6.75 8.40
C TYR A 70 -9.90 5.49 9.14
N SER A 71 -9.19 5.66 10.25
CA SER A 71 -8.84 4.55 11.13
C SER A 71 -9.11 4.89 12.58
N GLN A 72 -9.56 3.88 13.33
CA GLN A 72 -9.77 3.96 14.76
C GLN A 72 -9.01 2.84 15.45
N LYS A 73 -7.98 3.21 16.22
CA LYS A 73 -7.24 2.31 17.09
C LYS A 73 -8.15 1.75 18.18
N LEU A 74 -8.08 0.45 18.32
CA LEU A 74 -8.61 -0.34 19.41
C LEU A 74 -7.46 -0.71 20.36
N ASP A 75 -7.74 -1.60 21.30
CA ASP A 75 -6.73 -2.08 22.23
C ASP A 75 -5.80 -3.12 21.58
N MET A 76 -4.66 -3.37 22.25
CA MET A 76 -3.69 -4.41 21.89
C MET A 76 -3.09 -4.28 20.47
N GLY A 77 -3.17 -3.09 19.85
CA GLY A 77 -2.61 -2.83 18.52
C GLY A 77 -3.58 -3.06 17.37
N PHE A 78 -4.83 -3.43 17.63
CA PHE A 78 -5.86 -3.54 16.60
C PHE A 78 -6.39 -2.16 16.19
N ALA A 79 -6.94 -2.06 14.98
CA ALA A 79 -7.69 -0.89 14.53
C ALA A 79 -8.74 -1.27 13.48
N TRP A 80 -9.88 -0.60 13.50
CA TRP A 80 -10.81 -0.58 12.37
C TRP A 80 -10.31 0.41 11.32
N GLN A 81 -10.49 0.06 10.05
CA GLN A 81 -10.20 0.94 8.93
C GLN A 81 -11.35 0.96 7.92
N GLY A 82 -11.65 2.16 7.44
CA GLY A 82 -12.59 2.42 6.36
C GLY A 82 -11.95 3.33 5.33
N GLN A 83 -12.15 3.08 4.04
CA GLN A 83 -11.59 3.90 2.97
C GLN A 83 -12.60 4.13 1.85
N LEU A 84 -12.57 5.33 1.28
CA LEU A 84 -13.09 5.60 -0.05
C LEU A 84 -11.93 5.43 -1.02
N TYR A 85 -12.08 4.50 -1.96
CA TYR A 85 -11.06 4.19 -2.96
C TYR A 85 -11.53 4.55 -4.35
N PHE A 86 -10.65 5.21 -5.10
CA PHE A 86 -10.84 5.58 -6.49
C PHE A 86 -9.66 5.02 -7.29
N GLU A 87 -9.94 4.14 -8.24
CA GLU A 87 -8.94 3.67 -9.21
C GLU A 87 -9.35 4.15 -10.61
N GLY A 88 -8.37 4.63 -11.37
CA GLY A 88 -8.50 4.99 -12.76
C GLY A 88 -7.44 4.27 -13.57
N ALA A 89 -7.85 3.49 -14.56
CA ALA A 89 -6.96 2.87 -15.51
C ALA A 89 -7.27 3.38 -16.92
N LYS A 90 -6.27 3.91 -17.63
CA LYS A 90 -6.43 4.30 -19.04
C LYS A 90 -6.24 3.07 -19.92
N ALA A 91 -7.29 2.57 -20.56
CA ALA A 91 -7.20 1.43 -21.47
C ALA A 91 -6.44 1.80 -22.77
N SER A 92 -6.06 0.78 -23.54
CA SER A 92 -5.34 0.91 -24.82
C SER A 92 -6.03 1.72 -25.91
N ASP A 93 -7.34 2.01 -25.77
CA ASP A 93 -8.14 2.82 -26.69
C ASP A 93 -8.25 4.30 -26.25
N ASP A 94 -7.32 4.75 -25.39
CA ASP A 94 -7.27 6.07 -24.77
C ASP A 94 -8.42 6.41 -23.80
N LYS A 95 -9.32 5.46 -23.49
CA LYS A 95 -10.41 5.70 -22.55
C LYS A 95 -9.99 5.43 -21.12
N TRP A 96 -10.43 6.31 -20.21
CA TRP A 96 -10.29 6.09 -18.77
C TRP A 96 -11.44 5.24 -18.25
N ILE A 97 -11.09 4.12 -17.61
CA ILE A 97 -12.01 3.30 -16.83
C ILE A 97 -11.79 3.65 -15.36
N MET A 98 -12.83 4.20 -14.74
CA MET A 98 -12.81 4.57 -13.33
C MET A 98 -13.66 3.59 -12.51
N THR A 99 -13.12 3.13 -11.40
CA THR A 99 -13.83 2.34 -10.39
C THR A 99 -13.82 3.09 -9.07
N ARG A 100 -14.93 2.98 -8.33
CA ARG A 100 -15.06 3.53 -6.99
C ARG A 100 -15.44 2.41 -6.05
N SER A 101 -14.72 2.28 -4.94
CA SER A 101 -14.94 1.21 -3.97
C SER A 101 -15.01 1.76 -2.56
N LEU A 102 -15.89 1.18 -1.75
CA LEU A 102 -15.78 1.23 -0.30
C LEU A 102 -14.83 0.15 0.14
N VAL A 103 -13.91 0.50 1.03
CA VAL A 103 -12.97 -0.44 1.64
C VAL A 103 -13.26 -0.50 3.12
N ALA A 104 -13.35 -1.70 3.66
CA ALA A 104 -13.44 -1.92 5.09
C ALA A 104 -12.51 -3.05 5.51
N GLY A 105 -12.05 -2.99 6.75
CA GLY A 105 -11.40 -4.12 7.37
C GLY A 105 -10.76 -3.80 8.70
N LEU A 106 -9.94 -4.74 9.16
CA LEU A 106 -9.20 -4.67 10.40
C LEU A 106 -7.72 -4.53 10.10
N SER A 107 -7.01 -3.88 11.01
CA SER A 107 -5.55 -3.89 11.00
C SER A 107 -5.01 -4.20 12.38
N TYR A 108 -3.78 -4.73 12.39
CA TYR A 108 -3.01 -4.99 13.59
C TYR A 108 -1.64 -4.36 13.40
N SER A 109 -1.16 -3.60 14.38
CA SER A 109 0.15 -2.96 14.34
C SER A 109 0.93 -3.24 15.62
N LYS A 110 2.21 -3.57 15.46
CA LYS A 110 3.13 -3.81 16.57
C LYS A 110 4.52 -3.29 16.26
N GLU A 111 5.10 -2.58 17.21
CA GLU A 111 6.51 -2.22 17.16
C GLU A 111 7.40 -3.41 17.57
N ILE A 112 8.38 -3.73 16.72
CA ILE A 112 9.36 -4.79 16.96
C ILE A 112 10.67 -4.16 17.43
N SER A 113 10.83 -4.09 18.75
CA SER A 113 12.10 -3.78 19.42
C SER A 113 12.84 -2.54 18.89
N ASN A 114 12.11 -1.46 18.60
CA ASN A 114 12.61 -0.20 18.00
C ASN A 114 13.26 -0.37 16.62
N ILE A 115 13.19 -1.56 16.03
CA ILE A 115 13.73 -1.87 14.71
C ILE A 115 12.74 -1.42 13.66
N CYS A 116 11.50 -1.89 13.70
CA CYS A 116 10.48 -1.52 12.72
C CYS A 116 9.09 -1.69 13.32
N THR A 117 8.09 -1.12 12.65
CA THR A 117 6.68 -1.40 12.91
C THR A 117 6.21 -2.42 11.89
N VAL A 118 5.63 -3.52 12.36
CA VAL A 118 4.89 -4.46 11.53
C VAL A 118 3.43 -4.04 11.56
N LYS A 119 2.80 -3.89 10.40
CA LYS A 119 1.35 -3.73 10.28
C LYS A 119 0.79 -4.84 9.41
N LEU A 120 -0.28 -5.48 9.86
CA LEU A 120 -1.12 -6.37 9.08
C LEU A 120 -2.41 -5.62 8.80
N GLU A 121 -2.87 -5.65 7.56
CA GLU A 121 -4.15 -5.08 7.15
C GLU A 121 -4.95 -6.14 6.43
N ASP A 122 -6.20 -6.24 6.82
CA ASP A 122 -7.24 -6.90 6.05
C ASP A 122 -8.10 -5.84 5.36
N ARG A 123 -8.35 -6.00 4.05
CA ARG A 123 -9.06 -5.02 3.23
C ARG A 123 -9.98 -5.71 2.25
N PHE A 124 -11.28 -5.46 2.39
CA PHE A 124 -12.31 -5.90 1.48
C PHE A 124 -12.83 -4.72 0.68
N PHE A 125 -12.84 -4.86 -0.63
CA PHE A 125 -13.27 -3.81 -1.56
C PHE A 125 -14.63 -4.17 -2.12
N TYR A 126 -15.56 -3.25 -1.95
CA TYR A 126 -16.91 -3.32 -2.48
C TYR A 126 -17.09 -2.21 -3.52
N LYS A 127 -17.28 -2.60 -4.77
CA LYS A 127 -17.51 -1.67 -5.88
C LYS A 127 -18.86 -0.98 -5.72
N ILE A 128 -18.85 0.36 -5.81
CA ILE A 128 -20.04 1.21 -5.65
C ILE A 128 -20.69 1.49 -7.01
N ASN A 129 -19.89 1.58 -8.09
CA ASN A 129 -20.42 1.80 -9.43
C ASN A 129 -21.03 0.52 -10.02
N SER A 130 -22.02 0.68 -10.92
CA SER A 130 -22.69 -0.46 -11.56
C SER A 130 -21.72 -1.25 -12.47
N PRO A 131 -21.73 -2.60 -12.44
CA PRO A 131 -22.44 -3.42 -11.46
C PRO A 131 -21.75 -3.37 -10.08
N ALA A 132 -22.54 -3.08 -9.03
CA ALA A 132 -22.04 -3.02 -7.66
C ALA A 132 -21.86 -4.44 -7.09
N GLY A 133 -20.87 -4.63 -6.24
CA GLY A 133 -20.59 -5.94 -5.64
C GLY A 133 -19.20 -6.05 -5.04
N TRP A 134 -18.91 -7.21 -4.47
CA TRP A 134 -17.56 -7.54 -4.00
C TRP A 134 -16.59 -7.57 -5.18
N ASP A 135 -15.48 -6.87 -5.03
CA ASP A 135 -14.48 -6.72 -6.08
C ASP A 135 -13.23 -7.55 -5.73
N TYR A 136 -12.59 -7.24 -4.59
CA TYR A 136 -11.40 -7.96 -4.17
C TYR A 136 -11.16 -7.93 -2.67
N HIS A 137 -10.44 -8.95 -2.21
CA HIS A 137 -9.80 -9.01 -0.91
C HIS A 137 -8.30 -8.78 -1.08
N ARG A 138 -7.75 -7.77 -0.41
CA ARG A 138 -6.33 -7.38 -0.54
C ARG A 138 -5.65 -7.25 0.83
N PRO A 139 -5.37 -8.37 1.50
CA PRO A 139 -4.58 -8.32 2.71
C PRO A 139 -3.18 -7.77 2.39
N ARG A 140 -2.62 -7.03 3.35
CA ARG A 140 -1.30 -6.41 3.22
C ARG A 140 -0.51 -6.56 4.51
N ILE A 141 0.78 -6.77 4.37
CA ILE A 141 1.78 -6.77 5.43
C ILE A 141 2.70 -5.61 5.13
N TYR A 142 2.93 -4.76 6.13
CA TYR A 142 3.84 -3.63 6.06
C TYR A 142 4.95 -3.79 7.07
N LEU A 143 6.17 -3.52 6.63
CA LEU A 143 7.34 -3.31 7.47
C LEU A 143 7.75 -1.85 7.30
N THR A 144 7.50 -1.06 8.33
CA THR A 144 7.80 0.37 8.35
C THR A 144 9.02 0.65 9.21
N LYS A 145 9.98 1.40 8.67
CA LYS A 145 11.10 1.97 9.42
C LYS A 145 11.07 3.50 9.34
N ASP A 146 11.03 4.13 10.50
CA ASP A 146 11.26 5.56 10.64
C ASP A 146 12.75 5.87 10.81
N LEU A 147 13.32 6.69 9.93
CA LEU A 147 14.71 7.16 9.96
C LEU A 147 14.75 8.71 10.03
N GLY A 148 13.88 9.30 10.84
CA GLY A 148 13.83 10.74 11.06
C GLY A 148 13.08 11.44 9.93
N LYS A 149 13.80 12.05 8.98
CA LYS A 149 13.20 12.75 7.82
C LYS A 149 12.68 11.79 6.75
N ILE A 150 13.15 10.55 6.75
CA ILE A 150 12.76 9.55 5.76
C ILE A 150 12.02 8.41 6.46
N LYS A 151 10.90 7.98 5.89
CA LYS A 151 10.16 6.78 6.29
C LYS A 151 10.26 5.75 5.16
N PHE A 152 10.81 4.58 5.48
CA PHE A 152 10.85 3.44 4.55
C PHE A 152 9.70 2.50 4.86
N ILE A 153 9.05 2.01 3.82
CA ILE A 153 7.95 1.05 3.89
C ILE A 153 8.24 -0.05 2.87
N LEU A 154 8.38 -1.29 3.35
CA LEU A 154 8.23 -2.47 2.52
C LEU A 154 6.82 -2.99 2.74
N SER A 155 6.09 -3.30 1.67
CA SER A 155 4.81 -3.96 1.81
C SER A 155 4.57 -4.99 0.72
N ASP A 156 3.84 -6.04 1.05
CA ASP A 156 3.21 -6.90 0.06
C ASP A 156 1.75 -6.47 -0.16
N GLU A 157 1.24 -6.82 -1.32
CA GLU A 157 -0.18 -6.77 -1.61
C GLU A 157 -0.55 -8.08 -2.28
N ILE A 158 -1.03 -9.00 -1.47
CA ILE A 158 -1.69 -10.20 -1.95
C ILE A 158 -3.05 -9.77 -2.49
N ARG A 159 -3.42 -10.27 -3.66
CA ARG A 159 -4.69 -9.96 -4.31
C ARG A 159 -5.49 -11.25 -4.44
N ILE A 160 -6.74 -11.27 -3.95
CA ILE A 160 -7.71 -12.36 -4.09
C ILE A 160 -9.01 -11.87 -4.77
N ASP A 161 -9.28 -12.37 -5.99
CA ASP A 161 -10.40 -11.90 -6.82
C ASP A 161 -11.70 -12.45 -6.26
N LEU A 162 -12.60 -11.56 -5.88
CA LEU A 162 -13.93 -11.93 -5.37
C LEU A 162 -14.99 -11.82 -6.47
N SER A 163 -14.67 -11.19 -7.60
CA SER A 163 -15.59 -10.99 -8.72
C SER A 163 -15.63 -12.19 -9.67
N GLY A 164 -14.55 -12.96 -9.74
CA GLY A 164 -14.40 -14.12 -10.64
C GLY A 164 -14.27 -13.75 -12.12
N ALA A 165 -14.08 -12.47 -12.45
CA ALA A 165 -14.14 -11.95 -13.80
C ALA A 165 -12.84 -11.29 -14.27
N ARG A 166 -11.82 -11.19 -13.41
CA ARG A 166 -10.59 -10.44 -13.72
C ARG A 166 -9.55 -11.33 -14.41
N ALA A 167 -8.85 -10.77 -15.39
CA ALA A 167 -7.74 -11.44 -16.05
C ALA A 167 -6.51 -11.51 -15.13
N ASP A 168 -5.85 -12.67 -15.10
CA ASP A 168 -4.70 -12.98 -14.21
C ASP A 168 -3.56 -11.95 -14.28
N ALA A 169 -3.32 -11.35 -15.45
CA ALA A 169 -2.25 -10.38 -15.65
C ALA A 169 -2.43 -9.08 -14.83
N PHE A 170 -3.67 -8.66 -14.57
CA PHE A 170 -3.98 -7.47 -13.75
C PHE A 170 -3.95 -7.79 -12.26
N TYR A 171 -3.99 -9.08 -11.92
CA TYR A 171 -4.28 -9.62 -10.61
C TYR A 171 -3.10 -10.38 -10.00
N ARG A 172 -1.88 -9.86 -10.24
CA ARG A 172 -0.65 -10.40 -9.66
C ARG A 172 -0.40 -9.81 -8.28
N ASN A 173 0.12 -10.64 -7.37
CA ASN A 173 0.65 -10.18 -6.09
C ASN A 173 1.80 -9.19 -6.33
N ARG A 174 1.87 -8.14 -5.52
CA ARG A 174 2.88 -7.08 -5.67
C ARG A 174 3.68 -6.92 -4.40
N ILE A 175 4.93 -6.50 -4.56
CA ILE A 175 5.79 -6.06 -3.47
C ILE A 175 6.19 -4.63 -3.77
N TYR A 176 5.99 -3.75 -2.79
CA TYR A 176 6.27 -2.33 -2.87
C TYR A 176 7.40 -1.97 -1.92
N LEU A 177 8.37 -1.24 -2.43
CA LEU A 177 9.40 -0.57 -1.63
C LEU A 177 9.23 0.94 -1.79
N THR A 178 8.80 1.60 -0.73
CA THR A 178 8.47 3.04 -0.74
C THR A 178 9.40 3.78 0.22
N ALA A 179 9.95 4.90 -0.24
CA ALA A 179 10.66 5.86 0.59
C ALA A 179 9.90 7.19 0.58
N LEU A 180 9.42 7.62 1.75
CA LEU A 180 8.69 8.86 1.93
C LEU A 180 9.57 9.89 2.64
N LEU A 181 9.74 11.06 2.03
CA LEU A 181 10.32 12.22 2.70
C LEU A 181 9.22 12.90 3.51
N LYS A 182 9.42 13.01 4.83
CA LYS A 182 8.50 13.77 5.69
C LYS A 182 8.72 15.24 5.45
N ALA A 183 7.66 15.95 5.11
CA ALA A 183 7.65 17.40 5.27
C ALA A 183 7.86 17.69 6.77
N SER A 184 8.93 18.40 7.10
CA SER A 184 9.07 18.94 8.46
C SER A 184 7.83 19.78 8.76
N PRO A 185 7.27 19.74 9.98
CA PRO A 185 6.34 20.79 10.35
C PRO A 185 7.10 22.11 10.22
N SER A 186 6.61 23.02 9.38
CA SER A 186 6.99 24.43 9.49
C SER A 186 6.61 24.85 10.90
N LEU A 187 7.62 25.28 11.66
CA LEU A 187 7.48 25.86 13.00
C LEU A 187 6.40 26.93 13.04
#